data_AF-A0A653DU75-F1
#
_entry.id   AF-A0A653DU75-F1
#
_cell.length_a   1.000
_cell.length_b   1.000
_cell.length_c   1.000
_cell.angle_alpha   90.00
_cell.angle_beta   90.00
_cell.angle_gamma   90.00
#
_symmetry.space_group_name_H-M   'P 1'
#
loop_
_entity.id
_entity.type
_entity.pdbx_description
1 polymer ?
#
loop_
_entity_poly.entity_id
_entity_poly.type
_entity_poly.pdbx_seq_one_letter_code
_entity_poly.pdbx_strand_id
1 'polypeptide(L)'
;MKVLTSVLLLGALIQASLAETASSKRVVCYQGTWSVYRPANGTYGVADIDPSLCTHLIYSFIGLYANGSIRLLDPFLDIDRKNFEQFVALSEENPNLKVMVAIGGWNEGSTNIQSW
;
A
#
# COMPACT_ATOMS: atom_id res chain seq x y z
N MET A 1 1.01 -42.72 -29.09
CA MET A 1 1.67 -41.89 -28.06
C MET A 1 1.78 -40.41 -28.46
N LYS A 2 2.34 -40.08 -29.65
CA LYS A 2 2.51 -38.67 -30.12
C LYS A 2 1.21 -37.84 -30.16
N VAL A 3 0.11 -38.43 -30.64
CA VAL A 3 -1.19 -37.75 -30.72
C VAL A 3 -1.75 -37.42 -29.33
N LEU A 4 -1.58 -38.32 -28.35
CA LEU A 4 -2.06 -38.13 -26.99
C LEU A 4 -1.28 -37.02 -26.27
N THR A 5 0.04 -36.97 -26.45
CA THR A 5 0.87 -35.87 -25.95
C THR A 5 0.51 -34.53 -26.59
N SER A 6 0.21 -34.48 -27.89
CA SER A 6 -0.21 -33.25 -28.57
C SER A 6 -1.57 -32.75 -28.07
N VAL A 7 -2.53 -33.65 -27.82
CA VAL A 7 -3.86 -33.28 -27.27
C VAL A 7 -3.73 -32.76 -25.83
N LEU A 8 -2.87 -33.38 -25.01
CA LEU A 8 -2.61 -32.90 -23.64
C LEU A 8 -1.93 -31.53 -23.62
N LEU A 9 -0.97 -31.29 -24.53
CA LEU A 9 -0.31 -30.00 -24.69
C LEU A 9 -1.27 -28.90 -25.16
N LEU A 10 -2.14 -29.19 -26.13
CA LEU A 10 -3.18 -28.24 -26.56
C LEU A 10 -4.18 -27.97 -25.43
N GLY A 11 -4.59 -29.01 -24.67
CA GLY A 11 -5.48 -28.84 -23.52
C GLY A 11 -4.90 -27.95 -22.42
N ALA A 12 -3.61 -28.11 -22.11
CA ALA A 12 -2.89 -27.28 -21.15
C ALA A 12 -2.73 -25.81 -21.64
N LEU A 13 -2.46 -25.61 -22.93
CA LEU A 13 -2.38 -24.27 -23.54
C LEU A 13 -3.73 -23.55 -23.51
N ILE A 14 -4.84 -24.26 -23.74
CA ILE A 14 -6.19 -23.70 -23.67
C ILE A 14 -6.56 -23.32 -22.22
N GLN A 15 -6.21 -24.15 -21.23
CA GLN A 15 -6.40 -23.82 -19.81
C GLN A 15 -5.59 -22.59 -19.37
N ALA A 16 -4.37 -22.41 -19.88
CA ALA A 16 -3.56 -21.23 -19.59
C ALA A 16 -4.18 -19.94 -20.20
N SER A 17 -4.86 -20.05 -21.35
CA SER A 17 -5.51 -18.90 -22.01
C SER A 17 -6.84 -18.46 -21.38
N LEU A 18 -7.47 -19.32 -20.58
CA LEU A 18 -8.73 -19.04 -19.86
C LEU A 18 -8.51 -18.62 -18.41
N ALA A 19 -7.26 -18.40 -17.98
CA ALA A 19 -6.96 -17.69 -16.75
C ALA A 19 -7.28 -16.19 -16.96
N GLU A 20 -8.57 -15.92 -17.15
CA GLU A 20 -9.14 -14.60 -17.17
C GLU A 20 -8.81 -13.96 -15.82
N THR A 21 -7.96 -12.94 -15.84
CA THR A 21 -7.63 -12.16 -14.66
C THR A 21 -8.90 -11.47 -14.18
N ALA A 22 -9.68 -12.16 -13.36
CA ALA A 22 -10.81 -11.57 -12.66
C ALA A 22 -10.25 -10.36 -11.90
N SER A 23 -10.64 -9.16 -12.33
CA SER A 23 -10.27 -7.92 -11.65
C SER A 23 -10.79 -7.99 -10.22
N SER A 24 -9.90 -8.29 -9.26
CA SER A 24 -10.30 -8.40 -7.86
C SER A 24 -10.73 -7.03 -7.34
N LYS A 25 -11.85 -6.98 -6.62
CA LYS A 25 -12.29 -5.75 -5.98
C LYS A 25 -11.22 -5.28 -5.00
N ARG A 26 -11.01 -3.96 -4.91
CA ARG A 26 -10.00 -3.37 -4.05
C ARG A 26 -10.66 -2.67 -2.86
N VAL A 27 -10.08 -2.86 -1.68
CA VAL A 27 -10.36 -2.08 -0.48
C VAL A 27 -9.08 -1.30 -0.18
N VAL A 28 -9.14 0.02 -0.35
CA VAL A 28 -7.98 0.91 -0.21
C VAL A 28 -8.13 1.71 1.08
N CYS A 29 -7.28 1.40 2.05
CA CYS A 29 -7.32 1.96 3.39
C CYS A 29 -6.23 3.03 3.52
N TYR A 30 -6.62 4.22 3.95
CA TYR A 30 -5.69 5.31 4.25
C TYR A 30 -5.47 5.38 5.76
N GLN A 31 -4.23 5.29 6.19
CA GLN A 31 -3.84 5.53 7.58
C GLN A 31 -3.34 6.96 7.72
N GLY A 32 -4.13 7.82 8.37
CA GLY A 32 -3.66 9.14 8.79
C GLY A 32 -2.73 8.98 9.99
N THR A 33 -1.41 9.06 9.76
CA THR A 33 -0.40 8.65 10.76
C THR A 33 -0.38 9.52 12.01
N TRP A 34 -0.83 10.77 11.88
CA TRP A 34 -1.04 11.70 13.00
C TRP A 34 -2.12 11.22 14.00
N SER A 35 -2.91 10.19 13.67
CA SER A 35 -3.90 9.61 14.60
C SER A 35 -3.27 8.94 15.82
N VAL A 36 -1.97 8.63 15.79
CA VAL A 36 -1.21 8.15 16.96
C VAL A 36 -1.15 9.18 18.09
N TYR A 37 -1.36 10.47 17.78
CA TYR A 37 -1.30 11.56 18.77
C TYR A 37 -2.67 11.94 19.34
N ARG A 38 -3.75 11.29 18.90
CA ARG A 38 -5.08 11.53 19.47
C ARG A 38 -5.11 11.05 20.93
N PRO A 39 -5.82 11.77 21.83
CA PRO A 39 -5.86 11.40 23.24
C PRO A 39 -6.76 10.19 23.51
N ALA A 40 -6.48 9.51 24.63
CA ALA A 40 -7.29 8.42 25.17
C ALA A 40 -7.63 7.35 24.11
N ASN A 41 -8.88 6.92 24.04
CA ASN A 41 -9.34 5.88 23.11
C ASN A 41 -9.36 6.33 21.64
N GLY A 42 -8.91 7.55 21.34
CA GLY A 42 -8.78 8.04 19.97
C GLY A 42 -7.43 7.71 19.34
N THR A 43 -6.43 7.29 20.12
CA THR A 43 -5.11 6.88 19.62
C THR A 43 -5.27 5.72 18.64
N TYR A 44 -4.64 5.85 17.47
CA TYR A 44 -4.66 4.79 16.46
C TYR A 44 -3.30 4.77 15.73
N GLY A 45 -2.51 3.75 15.98
CA GLY A 45 -1.18 3.54 15.39
C GLY A 45 -1.15 2.35 14.43
N VAL A 46 0.05 1.98 13.99
CA VAL A 46 0.24 0.83 13.10
C VAL A 46 -0.22 -0.48 13.74
N ALA A 47 0.01 -0.64 15.05
CA ALA A 47 -0.37 -1.83 15.81
C ALA A 47 -1.89 -2.06 15.89
N ASP A 48 -2.70 -1.04 15.59
CA ASP A 48 -4.16 -1.12 15.63
C ASP A 48 -4.78 -1.47 14.26
N ILE A 49 -3.96 -1.62 13.22
CA ILE A 49 -4.41 -1.92 11.86
C ILE A 49 -4.58 -3.43 11.71
N ASP A 50 -5.77 -3.87 11.28
CA ASP A 50 -5.99 -5.24 10.81
C ASP A 50 -5.68 -5.33 9.31
N PRO A 51 -4.56 -5.97 8.91
CA PRO A 51 -4.13 -6.03 7.51
C PRO A 51 -5.02 -6.93 6.64
N SER A 52 -5.92 -7.72 7.22
CA SER A 52 -6.84 -8.60 6.47
C SER A 52 -8.03 -7.86 5.87
N LEU A 53 -8.35 -6.67 6.38
CA LEU A 53 -9.51 -5.87 5.95
C LEU A 53 -9.25 -5.09 4.66
N CYS A 54 -7.99 -4.91 4.28
CA CYS A 54 -7.56 -4.04 3.18
C CYS A 54 -6.85 -4.87 2.11
N THR A 55 -6.99 -4.46 0.84
CA THR A 55 -6.12 -4.97 -0.23
C THR A 55 -4.96 -4.03 -0.51
N HIS A 56 -5.15 -2.74 -0.25
CA HIS A 56 -4.12 -1.71 -0.32
C HIS A 56 -4.15 -0.88 0.95
N LEU A 57 -3.00 -0.61 1.53
CA LEU A 57 -2.84 0.19 2.73
C LEU A 57 -1.88 1.35 2.43
N ILE A 58 -2.31 2.57 2.73
CA ILE A 58 -1.64 3.80 2.31
C ILE A 58 -1.23 4.61 3.53
N TYR A 59 0.07 4.82 3.68
CA TYR A 59 0.67 5.67 4.70
C TYR A 59 0.46 7.13 4.30
N SER A 60 -0.30 7.89 5.10
CA SER A 60 -0.63 9.28 4.82
C SER A 60 -0.05 10.19 5.91
N PHE A 61 0.87 11.11 5.60
CA PHE A 61 1.43 11.47 4.29
C PHE A 61 2.94 11.75 4.39
N ILE A 62 3.63 11.71 3.26
CA ILE A 62 4.87 12.45 3.06
C ILE A 62 4.60 13.70 2.20
N GLY A 63 5.50 14.68 2.24
CA GLY A 63 5.42 15.91 1.47
C GLY A 63 6.50 16.01 0.40
N LEU A 64 6.56 17.17 -0.24
CA LEU A 64 7.60 17.55 -1.20
C LEU A 64 8.21 18.89 -0.80
N TYR A 65 9.51 19.01 -1.00
CA TYR A 65 10.17 20.31 -1.08
C TYR A 65 9.87 20.97 -2.43
N ALA A 66 10.07 22.29 -2.53
CA ALA A 66 9.84 23.04 -3.76
C ALA A 66 10.71 22.57 -4.95
N ASN A 67 11.85 21.94 -4.66
CA ASN A 67 12.75 21.35 -5.67
C ASN A 67 12.34 19.92 -6.10
N GLY A 68 11.25 19.39 -5.54
CA GLY A 68 10.81 18.03 -5.80
C GLY A 68 11.53 16.92 -5.01
N SER A 69 12.36 17.24 -4.04
CA SER A 69 12.82 16.19 -3.12
C SER A 69 11.70 15.78 -2.16
N ILE A 70 11.67 14.50 -1.77
CA ILE A 70 10.76 13.96 -0.76
C ILE A 70 11.02 14.66 0.58
N ARG A 71 9.94 14.98 1.30
CA ARG A 71 9.97 15.57 2.63
C ARG A 71 9.19 14.71 3.61
N LEU A 72 9.82 14.32 4.71
CA LEU A 72 9.13 13.69 5.83
C LEU A 72 8.34 14.75 6.60
N LEU A 73 7.07 14.48 6.88
CA LEU A 73 6.22 15.41 7.61
C LEU A 73 6.38 15.26 9.13
N ASP A 74 6.72 14.06 9.61
CA ASP A 74 7.01 13.79 11.02
C ASP A 74 8.20 12.81 11.14
N PRO A 75 9.45 13.29 11.00
CA PRO A 75 10.64 12.43 11.07
C PRO A 75 10.76 11.65 12.38
N PHE A 76 10.28 12.21 13.49
CA PHE A 76 10.32 11.56 14.80
C PHE A 76 9.45 10.30 14.81
N LEU A 77 8.23 10.38 14.30
CA LEU A 77 7.38 9.20 14.16
C LEU A 77 7.91 8.26 13.06
N ASP A 78 8.12 8.82 11.88
CA ASP A 78 8.41 8.10 10.65
C ASP A 78 9.71 7.27 10.74
N ILE A 79 10.77 7.86 11.31
CA ILE A 79 12.12 7.30 11.37
C ILE A 79 12.52 6.92 12.80
N ASP A 80 12.52 7.85 13.75
CA ASP A 80 13.06 7.59 15.10
C ASP A 80 12.23 6.52 15.83
N ARG A 81 10.92 6.51 15.60
CA ARG A 81 10.00 5.48 16.10
C ARG A 81 9.76 4.33 15.13
N LYS A 82 10.46 4.30 14.00
CA LYS A 82 10.40 3.21 13.00
C LYS A 82 9.00 2.96 12.46
N ASN A 83 8.15 3.98 12.38
CA ASN A 83 6.74 3.80 12.02
C ASN A 83 6.58 3.33 10.56
N PHE A 84 7.47 3.72 9.64
CA PHE A 84 7.50 3.15 8.29
C PHE A 84 7.83 1.66 8.28
N GLU A 85 8.85 1.24 9.03
CA GLU A 85 9.25 -0.17 9.10
C GLU A 85 8.10 -1.03 9.62
N GLN A 86 7.45 -0.59 10.70
CA GLN A 86 6.27 -1.27 11.26
C GLN A 86 5.13 -1.34 10.24
N PHE A 87 4.87 -0.26 9.51
CA PHE A 87 3.78 -0.22 8.53
C PHE A 87 4.03 -1.14 7.34
N VAL A 88 5.29 -1.25 6.88
CA VAL A 88 5.67 -2.20 5.82
C VAL A 88 5.59 -3.65 6.31
N ALA A 89 5.92 -3.91 7.58
CA ALA A 89 5.85 -5.25 8.17
C ALA A 89 4.43 -5.84 8.17
N LEU A 90 3.37 -5.02 8.10
CA LEU A 90 1.99 -5.51 7.91
C LEU A 90 1.80 -6.33 6.61
N SER A 91 2.66 -6.13 5.60
CA SER A 91 2.67 -6.97 4.40
C SER A 91 3.26 -8.36 4.62
N GLU A 92 4.02 -8.57 5.69
CA GLU A 92 4.53 -9.89 6.09
C GLU A 92 3.40 -10.71 6.75
N GLU A 93 2.50 -10.05 7.49
CA GLU A 93 1.30 -10.67 8.08
C GLU A 93 0.25 -11.05 7.03
N ASN A 94 0.09 -10.22 5.99
CA ASN A 94 -0.77 -10.50 4.84
C ASN A 94 0.01 -10.31 3.52
N PRO A 95 0.55 -11.40 2.93
CA PRO A 95 1.33 -11.33 1.68
C PRO A 95 0.57 -10.78 0.46
N ASN A 96 -0.76 -10.72 0.53
CA ASN A 96 -1.59 -10.14 -0.53
C ASN A 96 -1.79 -8.63 -0.38
N LEU A 97 -1.46 -8.07 0.79
CA LEU A 97 -1.59 -6.64 1.07
C LEU A 97 -0.55 -5.84 0.27
N LYS A 98 -1.00 -4.75 -0.37
CA LYS A 98 -0.11 -3.79 -1.02
C LYS A 98 0.05 -2.56 -0.14
N VAL A 99 1.28 -2.32 0.31
CA VAL A 99 1.62 -1.17 1.15
C VAL A 99 2.21 -0.06 0.28
N MET A 100 1.70 1.16 0.44
CA MET A 100 2.10 2.33 -0.33
C MET A 100 2.20 3.56 0.58
N VAL A 101 2.82 4.63 0.07
CA VAL A 101 2.84 5.95 0.73
C VAL A 101 2.12 6.96 -0.16
N ALA A 102 1.33 7.85 0.45
CA ALA A 102 0.74 8.98 -0.25
C ALA A 102 1.58 10.24 -0.05
N ILE A 103 1.80 10.96 -1.15
CA ILE A 103 2.47 12.26 -1.16
C ILE A 103 1.42 13.36 -1.28
N GLY A 104 1.48 14.37 -0.41
CA GLY A 104 0.58 15.52 -0.47
C GLY A 104 -0.43 15.56 0.68
N GLY A 105 -1.72 15.58 0.34
CA GLY A 105 -2.81 15.84 1.29
C GLY A 105 -3.13 17.32 1.42
N TRP A 106 -4.24 17.64 2.10
CA TRP A 106 -4.77 19.00 2.16
C TRP A 106 -3.75 20.03 2.67
N ASN A 107 -3.03 19.70 3.73
CA ASN A 107 -2.08 20.61 4.37
C ASN A 107 -0.79 20.82 3.57
N GLU A 108 -0.46 19.94 2.62
CA GLU A 108 0.69 20.15 1.72
C GLU A 108 0.40 21.27 0.71
N GLY A 109 -0.87 21.48 0.38
CA GLY A 109 -1.28 22.38 -0.70
C GLY A 109 -0.80 21.88 -2.07
N SER A 110 -0.89 22.75 -3.08
CA SER A 110 -0.58 22.38 -4.47
C SER A 110 0.68 23.04 -5.04
N THR A 111 1.26 24.04 -4.36
CA THR A 111 2.36 24.85 -4.89
C THR A 111 3.58 24.01 -5.27
N ASN A 112 3.97 23.05 -4.43
CA ASN A 112 5.13 22.19 -4.68
C ASN A 112 4.81 20.98 -5.59
N ILE A 113 3.53 20.72 -5.89
CA ILE A 113 3.08 19.57 -6.70
C ILE A 113 2.87 19.98 -8.16
N GLN A 114 2.38 21.20 -8.42
CA GLN A 114 2.11 21.68 -9.79
C GLN A 114 3.37 21.90 -10.65
N SER A 115 4.55 21.97 -10.02
CA SER A 115 5.83 22.21 -10.69
C SER A 115 6.52 20.92 -11.18
N TRP A 116 5.86 19.76 -11.05
CA TRP A 116 6.35 18.45 -11.47
C TRP A 116 5.73 17.96 -12.76
#